data_AF-A0AAD9C2S4-F1
#
_entry.id   AF-A0AAD9C2S4-F1
#
_cell.length_a   1.000
_cell.length_b   1.000
_cell.length_c   1.000
_cell.angle_alpha   90.00
_cell.angle_beta   90.00
_cell.angle_gamma   90.00
#
_symmetry.space_group_name_H-M   'P 1'
#
loop_
_entity.id
_entity.type
_entity.pdbx_description
1 polymer ?
#
loop_
_entity_poly.entity_id
_entity_poly.type
_entity_poly.pdbx_seq_one_letter_code
_entity_poly.pdbx_strand_id
1 'polypeptide(L)'
;MPCAVNKEASQLFPQSPPLPPLLDWKRNPDELQLQASDPSVMASVLSFYLSYLLLLTLQFNWHPVLMVSGLLLLYGNGAVLYRVPLTWGQNKLPWKLLHAGLMLLALIFSIVGLCAVFDFHNKNKTPNLYSLHSWIGIAATALFALQWVFGAGVFLLPCAPPSLRGLLKPLHVWMGGGILGLSVAACISDLPSEAVLGNSLGVLIVAFGLVVMRILSNQNWQRPDSRPEDLVYTPLLQEENE
;
A
#
# COMPACT_ATOMS: atom_id res chain seq x y z
N MET A 1 23.54 -43.99 8.99
CA MET A 1 22.40 -43.49 9.77
C MET A 1 21.77 -42.31 9.04
N PRO A 2 20.60 -42.46 8.40
CA PRO A 2 19.75 -41.34 8.03
C PRO A 2 18.64 -41.13 9.07
N CYS A 3 18.40 -39.86 9.36
CA CYS A 3 17.46 -39.33 10.34
C CYS A 3 16.01 -39.62 9.92
N ALA A 4 15.21 -40.17 10.83
CA ALA A 4 13.77 -40.38 10.64
C ALA A 4 13.03 -39.05 10.79
N VAL A 5 12.51 -38.51 9.68
CA VAL A 5 11.57 -37.39 9.72
C VAL A 5 10.17 -37.93 9.99
N ASN A 6 9.58 -37.35 11.02
CA ASN A 6 8.30 -37.65 11.65
C ASN A 6 7.12 -37.62 10.64
N LYS A 7 6.26 -38.65 10.65
CA LYS A 7 5.10 -38.83 9.74
C LYS A 7 3.83 -38.10 10.17
N GLU A 8 3.87 -37.29 11.23
CA GLU A 8 2.63 -36.74 11.82
C GLU A 8 2.20 -35.36 11.30
N ALA A 9 2.95 -34.70 10.41
CA ALA A 9 2.59 -33.36 9.92
C ALA A 9 1.59 -33.32 8.74
N SER A 10 1.17 -34.48 8.19
CA SER A 10 0.30 -34.53 7.00
C SER A 10 -1.21 -34.59 7.29
N GLN A 11 -1.65 -34.38 8.54
CA GLN A 11 -3.08 -34.46 8.91
C GLN A 11 -3.76 -33.10 9.18
N LEU A 12 -3.07 -31.97 9.00
CA LEU A 12 -3.61 -30.64 9.33
C LEU A 12 -4.08 -29.78 8.15
N PHE A 13 -4.07 -30.33 6.93
CA PHE A 13 -4.68 -29.67 5.76
C PHE A 13 -5.91 -30.45 5.29
N PRO A 14 -7.06 -29.80 5.06
CA PRO A 14 -8.17 -30.44 4.36
C PRO A 14 -7.64 -30.93 3.01
N GLN A 15 -7.84 -32.22 2.72
CA GLN A 15 -7.48 -32.76 1.42
C GLN A 15 -8.26 -31.98 0.36
N SER A 16 -7.56 -31.45 -0.65
CA SER A 16 -8.22 -30.88 -1.83
C SER A 16 -9.18 -31.92 -2.41
N PRO A 17 -10.42 -31.56 -2.78
CA PRO A 17 -11.33 -32.50 -3.41
C PRO A 17 -10.65 -33.12 -4.65
N PRO A 18 -10.93 -34.40 -4.96
CA PRO A 18 -10.32 -35.05 -6.10
C PRO A 18 -10.60 -34.21 -7.36
N LEU A 19 -9.53 -33.91 -8.11
CA LEU A 19 -9.66 -33.32 -9.43
C LEU A 19 -10.63 -34.18 -10.25
N PRO A 20 -11.61 -33.58 -10.97
CA PRO A 20 -12.46 -34.36 -11.85
C PRO A 20 -11.57 -35.12 -12.84
N PRO A 21 -11.96 -36.35 -13.23
CA PRO A 21 -11.15 -37.18 -14.11
C PRO A 21 -10.78 -36.37 -15.35
N LEU A 22 -9.48 -36.23 -15.60
CA LEU A 22 -8.93 -35.64 -16.81
C LEU A 22 -9.67 -36.22 -18.02
N LEU A 23 -10.23 -35.34 -18.86
CA LEU A 23 -10.94 -35.67 -20.09
C LEU A 23 -10.12 -36.65 -20.93
N ASP A 24 -10.53 -37.92 -20.93
CA ASP A 24 -10.02 -38.95 -21.83
C ASP A 24 -10.55 -38.64 -23.24
N TRP A 25 -9.69 -38.06 -24.07
CA TRP A 25 -10.02 -37.60 -25.42
C TRP A 25 -10.27 -38.75 -26.42
N LYS A 26 -10.14 -40.02 -25.99
CA LYS A 26 -10.53 -41.21 -26.78
C LYS A 26 -12.01 -41.58 -26.67
N ARG A 27 -12.81 -40.83 -25.92
CA ARG A 27 -14.24 -41.13 -25.72
C ARG A 27 -15.06 -40.84 -26.99
N ASN A 28 -16.08 -41.67 -27.26
CA ASN A 28 -16.94 -41.55 -28.43
C ASN A 28 -17.64 -40.16 -28.44
N PRO A 29 -17.68 -39.41 -29.56
CA PRO A 29 -18.33 -38.09 -29.64
C PRO A 29 -19.77 -38.04 -29.09
N ASP A 30 -20.53 -39.13 -29.23
CA ASP A 30 -21.89 -39.21 -28.68
C ASP A 30 -21.91 -39.24 -27.14
N GLU A 31 -20.92 -39.86 -26.50
CA GLU A 31 -20.77 -39.88 -25.03
C GLU A 31 -20.27 -38.53 -24.49
N LEU A 32 -19.42 -37.82 -25.26
CA LEU A 32 -18.99 -36.47 -24.92
C LEU A 32 -20.17 -35.48 -24.97
N GLN A 33 -21.06 -35.63 -25.96
CA GLN A 33 -22.31 -34.87 -26.04
C GLN A 33 -23.23 -35.20 -24.87
N LEU A 34 -23.41 -36.49 -24.54
CA LEU A 34 -24.26 -36.91 -23.43
C LEU A 34 -23.76 -36.34 -22.08
N GLN A 35 -22.46 -36.40 -21.84
CA GLN A 35 -21.85 -35.87 -20.62
C GLN A 35 -21.86 -34.35 -20.55
N ALA A 36 -21.77 -33.66 -21.69
CA ALA A 36 -21.95 -32.20 -21.76
C ALA A 36 -23.41 -31.78 -21.55
N SER A 37 -24.38 -32.66 -21.82
CA SER A 37 -25.82 -32.41 -21.61
C SER A 37 -26.32 -32.76 -20.20
N ASP A 38 -25.49 -33.40 -19.36
CA ASP A 38 -25.84 -33.71 -17.98
C ASP A 38 -26.01 -32.42 -17.14
N PRO A 39 -27.19 -32.17 -16.55
CA PRO A 39 -27.45 -30.98 -15.75
C PRO A 39 -26.50 -30.81 -14.55
N SER A 40 -26.03 -31.93 -13.98
CA SER A 40 -25.11 -31.90 -12.84
C SER A 40 -23.70 -31.48 -13.25
N VAL A 41 -23.23 -31.95 -14.41
CA VAL A 41 -21.95 -31.53 -15.01
C VAL A 41 -22.03 -30.06 -15.38
N MET A 42 -23.09 -29.63 -16.05
CA MET A 42 -23.30 -28.22 -16.41
C MET A 42 -23.38 -27.31 -15.17
N ALA A 43 -24.07 -27.72 -14.11
CA ALA A 43 -24.13 -26.96 -12.86
C ALA A 43 -22.75 -26.84 -12.18
N SER A 44 -21.92 -27.89 -12.22
CA SER A 44 -20.57 -27.86 -11.66
C SER A 44 -19.63 -26.93 -12.43
N VAL A 45 -19.71 -26.96 -13.77
CA VAL A 45 -18.97 -26.05 -14.66
C VAL A 45 -19.43 -24.62 -14.44
N LEU A 46 -20.74 -24.37 -14.36
CA LEU A 46 -21.28 -23.04 -14.09
C LEU A 46 -20.82 -22.52 -12.72
N SER A 47 -20.85 -23.37 -11.69
CA SER A 47 -20.40 -23.02 -10.33
C SER A 47 -18.91 -22.70 -10.28
N PHE A 48 -18.08 -23.44 -11.02
CA PHE A 48 -16.66 -23.17 -11.16
C PHE A 48 -16.40 -21.85 -11.89
N TYR A 49 -17.08 -21.61 -13.02
CA TYR A 49 -16.99 -20.35 -13.75
C TYR A 49 -17.47 -19.15 -12.94
N LEU A 50 -18.58 -19.28 -12.22
CA LEU A 50 -19.10 -18.24 -11.33
C LEU A 50 -18.14 -17.98 -10.17
N SER A 51 -17.57 -19.02 -9.55
CA SER A 51 -16.58 -18.87 -8.49
C SER A 51 -15.30 -18.20 -9.01
N TYR A 52 -14.84 -18.58 -10.20
CA TYR A 52 -13.67 -17.97 -10.85
C TYR A 52 -13.90 -16.49 -11.19
N LEU A 53 -15.06 -16.16 -11.79
CA LEU A 53 -15.46 -14.78 -12.07
C LEU A 53 -15.62 -13.95 -10.80
N LEU A 54 -16.19 -14.53 -9.74
CA LEU A 54 -16.32 -13.90 -8.44
C LEU A 54 -14.95 -13.62 -7.80
N LEU A 55 -14.03 -14.57 -7.85
CA LEU A 55 -12.65 -14.39 -7.35
C LEU A 55 -11.92 -13.31 -8.14
N LEU A 56 -12.13 -13.24 -9.46
CA LEU A 56 -11.49 -12.25 -10.31
C LEU A 56 -12.02 -10.83 -10.06
N THR A 57 -13.33 -10.67 -9.92
CA THR A 57 -13.94 -9.37 -9.56
C THR A 57 -13.56 -8.94 -8.14
N LEU A 58 -13.48 -9.88 -7.20
CA LEU A 58 -12.97 -9.60 -5.84
C LEU A 58 -11.50 -9.14 -5.87
N GLN A 59 -10.67 -9.72 -6.74
CA GLN A 59 -9.27 -9.30 -6.90
C GLN A 59 -9.16 -7.83 -7.34
N PHE A 60 -10.02 -7.37 -8.26
CA PHE A 60 -10.05 -5.97 -8.68
C PHE A 60 -10.43 -5.03 -7.52
N ASN A 61 -11.39 -5.42 -6.68
CA ASN A 61 -11.84 -4.60 -5.55
C ASN A 61 -10.74 -4.33 -4.50
N TRP A 62 -9.68 -5.14 -4.45
CA TRP A 62 -8.53 -4.86 -3.59
C TRP A 62 -7.72 -3.65 -4.04
N HIS A 63 -7.72 -3.31 -5.34
CA HIS A 63 -7.01 -2.14 -5.84
C HIS A 63 -7.46 -0.83 -5.16
N PRO A 64 -8.73 -0.39 -5.24
CA PRO A 64 -9.15 0.85 -4.61
C PRO A 64 -9.02 0.81 -3.08
N VAL A 65 -9.28 -0.34 -2.44
CA VAL A 65 -9.15 -0.49 -0.99
C VAL A 65 -7.70 -0.29 -0.53
N LEU A 66 -6.75 -0.94 -1.19
CA LEU A 66 -5.33 -0.84 -0.84
C LEU A 66 -4.75 0.53 -1.22
N MET A 67 -5.17 1.12 -2.33
CA MET A 67 -4.73 2.45 -2.75
C MET A 67 -5.19 3.54 -1.79
N VAL A 68 -6.47 3.55 -1.41
CA VAL A 68 -6.99 4.53 -0.43
C VAL A 68 -6.38 4.31 0.94
N SER A 69 -6.24 3.04 1.38
CA SER A 69 -5.61 2.75 2.67
C SER A 69 -4.14 3.16 2.70
N GLY A 70 -3.39 2.89 1.63
CA GLY A 70 -1.96 3.19 1.51
C GLY A 70 -1.67 4.66 1.22
N LEU A 71 -2.00 5.12 0.01
CA LEU A 71 -1.60 6.43 -0.51
C LEU A 71 -2.40 7.61 0.04
N LEU A 72 -3.56 7.37 0.65
CA LEU A 72 -4.33 8.42 1.33
C LEU A 72 -4.21 8.30 2.84
N LEU A 73 -4.75 7.25 3.44
CA LEU A 73 -4.90 7.20 4.89
C LEU A 73 -3.55 7.03 5.61
N LEU A 74 -2.80 5.98 5.32
CA LEU A 74 -1.50 5.74 5.96
C LEU A 74 -0.49 6.84 5.60
N TYR A 75 -0.39 7.19 4.32
CA TYR A 75 0.46 8.29 3.86
C TYR A 75 0.10 9.60 4.58
N GLY A 76 -1.16 10.04 4.51
CA GLY A 76 -1.59 11.32 5.07
C GLY A 76 -1.32 11.42 6.56
N ASN A 77 -1.63 10.37 7.33
CA ASN A 77 -1.34 10.31 8.76
C ASN A 77 0.16 10.29 9.05
N GLY A 78 0.94 9.51 8.29
CA GLY A 78 2.40 9.47 8.43
C GLY A 78 3.07 10.81 8.09
N ALA A 79 2.51 11.57 7.13
CA ALA A 79 3.03 12.86 6.71
C ALA A 79 2.87 13.93 7.81
N VAL A 80 1.74 13.90 8.53
CA VAL A 80 1.47 14.83 9.64
C VAL A 80 2.00 14.36 10.98
N LEU A 81 2.65 13.19 11.07
CA LEU A 81 3.12 12.60 12.33
C LEU A 81 3.92 13.59 13.20
N TYR A 82 4.85 14.33 12.59
CA TYR A 82 5.68 15.32 13.29
C TYR A 82 4.95 16.62 13.68
N ARG A 83 3.70 16.78 13.28
CA ARG A 83 2.87 17.96 13.61
C ARG A 83 2.06 17.76 14.89
N VAL A 84 2.02 16.53 15.42
CA VAL A 84 1.31 16.21 16.65
C VAL A 84 2.16 16.56 17.87
N PRO A 85 1.67 17.36 18.84
CA PRO A 85 2.44 17.79 20.01
C PRO A 85 3.04 16.65 20.84
N LEU A 86 2.40 15.47 20.87
CA LEU A 86 2.92 14.27 21.54
C LEU A 86 4.32 13.85 21.03
N THR A 87 4.66 14.24 19.79
CA THR A 87 5.94 13.90 19.16
C THR A 87 7.06 14.90 19.45
N TRP A 88 6.80 15.97 20.21
CA TRP A 88 7.74 17.07 20.43
C TRP A 88 8.74 16.85 21.56
N GLY A 89 8.76 15.66 22.19
CA GLY A 89 9.80 15.28 23.16
C GLY A 89 11.21 15.27 22.57
N GLN A 90 12.24 15.12 23.42
CA GLN A 90 13.64 15.28 23.02
C GLN A 90 14.13 14.19 22.02
N ASN A 91 13.73 12.93 22.20
CA ASN A 91 14.19 11.86 21.30
C ASN A 91 13.49 11.92 19.92
N LYS A 92 14.27 12.15 18.85
CA LYS A 92 13.76 12.24 17.47
C LYS A 92 13.69 10.87 16.77
N LEU A 93 14.47 9.88 17.23
CA LEU A 93 14.67 8.61 16.52
C LEU A 93 13.40 7.73 16.44
N PRO A 94 12.63 7.50 17.52
CA PRO A 94 11.41 6.68 17.46
C PRO A 94 10.40 7.22 16.43
N TRP A 95 10.24 8.53 16.37
CA TRP A 95 9.33 9.18 15.44
C TRP A 95 9.83 9.11 13.99
N LYS A 96 11.16 9.09 13.76
CA LYS A 96 11.75 8.84 12.44
C LYS A 96 11.49 7.43 11.96
N LEU A 97 11.68 6.45 12.85
CA LEU A 97 11.38 5.04 12.56
C LEU A 97 9.90 4.83 12.30
N LEU A 98 9.03 5.45 13.12
CA LEU A 98 7.58 5.37 12.92
C LEU A 98 7.14 6.02 11.60
N HIS A 99 7.65 7.22 11.27
CA HIS A 99 7.37 7.85 9.98
C HIS A 99 7.83 6.96 8.81
N ALA A 100 9.10 6.51 8.82
CA ALA A 100 9.64 5.66 7.77
C ALA A 100 8.89 4.33 7.64
N GLY A 101 8.48 3.74 8.76
CA GLY A 101 7.70 2.50 8.82
C GLY A 101 6.28 2.66 8.28
N LEU A 102 5.56 3.73 8.67
CA LEU A 102 4.24 4.03 8.12
C LEU A 102 4.30 4.28 6.61
N MET A 103 5.33 5.00 6.14
CA MET A 103 5.52 5.23 4.70
C MET A 103 5.88 3.95 3.95
N LEU A 104 6.68 3.05 4.54
CA LEU A 104 6.99 1.76 3.94
C LEU A 104 5.73 0.89 3.84
N LEU A 105 4.91 0.86 4.89
CA LEU A 105 3.65 0.11 4.89
C LEU A 105 2.68 0.65 3.83
N ALA A 106 2.57 1.98 3.72
CA ALA A 106 1.79 2.63 2.67
C ALA A 106 2.30 2.26 1.27
N LEU A 107 3.62 2.22 1.06
CA LEU A 107 4.23 1.82 -0.22
C LEU A 107 3.94 0.35 -0.54
N ILE A 108 4.02 -0.55 0.44
CA ILE A 108 3.67 -1.97 0.27
C ILE A 108 2.22 -2.11 -0.18
N PHE A 109 1.28 -1.44 0.50
CA PHE A 109 -0.14 -1.47 0.10
C PHE A 109 -0.33 -0.97 -1.33
N SER A 110 0.37 0.11 -1.70
CA SER A 110 0.33 0.66 -3.06
C SER A 110 0.85 -0.34 -4.09
N ILE A 111 1.98 -0.99 -3.84
CA ILE A 111 2.54 -2.00 -4.76
C ILE A 111 1.59 -3.19 -4.91
N VAL A 112 1.06 -3.72 -3.80
CA VAL A 112 0.11 -4.84 -3.84
C VAL A 112 -1.18 -4.44 -4.58
N GLY A 113 -1.69 -3.22 -4.35
CA GLY A 113 -2.84 -2.69 -5.06
C GLY A 113 -2.60 -2.53 -6.57
N LEU A 114 -1.39 -2.14 -7.00
CA LEU A 114 -1.01 -2.12 -8.40
C LEU A 114 -0.94 -3.53 -8.97
N CYS A 115 -0.26 -4.46 -8.28
CA CYS A 115 -0.20 -5.86 -8.71
C CYS A 115 -1.61 -6.44 -8.91
N ALA A 116 -2.55 -6.17 -8.00
CA ALA A 116 -3.92 -6.64 -8.10
C ALA A 116 -4.62 -6.19 -9.40
N VAL A 117 -4.49 -4.92 -9.80
CA VAL A 117 -5.11 -4.38 -11.02
C VAL A 117 -4.39 -4.81 -12.29
N PHE A 118 -3.06 -4.84 -12.31
CA PHE A 118 -2.29 -5.32 -13.46
C PHE A 118 -2.58 -6.79 -13.73
N ASP A 119 -2.63 -7.63 -12.69
CA ASP A 119 -2.97 -9.05 -12.82
C ASP A 119 -4.41 -9.24 -13.30
N PHE A 120 -5.35 -8.44 -12.80
CA PHE A 120 -6.75 -8.45 -13.25
C PHE A 120 -6.84 -8.10 -14.74
N HIS A 121 -6.18 -7.03 -15.18
CA HIS A 121 -6.17 -6.63 -16.60
C HIS A 121 -5.53 -7.68 -17.50
N ASN A 122 -4.40 -8.26 -17.08
CA ASN A 122 -3.68 -9.27 -17.85
C ASN A 122 -4.50 -10.56 -18.04
N LYS A 123 -5.27 -10.96 -17.00
CA LYS A 123 -6.19 -12.11 -17.06
C LYS A 123 -7.39 -11.82 -17.96
N ASN A 124 -7.96 -10.61 -17.88
CA ASN A 124 -9.13 -10.19 -18.67
C ASN A 124 -8.80 -9.65 -20.07
N LYS A 125 -7.52 -9.61 -20.45
CA LYS A 125 -7.05 -9.07 -21.74
C LYS A 125 -7.46 -7.62 -21.97
N THR A 126 -7.61 -6.84 -20.91
CA THR A 126 -7.79 -5.39 -21.01
C THR A 126 -6.41 -4.71 -21.11
N PRO A 127 -6.24 -3.70 -21.98
CA PRO A 127 -4.97 -2.98 -22.06
C PRO A 127 -4.65 -2.29 -20.73
N ASN A 128 -3.37 -2.27 -20.37
CA ASN A 128 -2.88 -1.54 -19.19
C ASN A 128 -2.53 -0.09 -19.56
N LEU A 129 -2.52 0.80 -18.56
CA LEU A 129 -1.96 2.16 -18.65
C LEU A 129 -2.53 3.05 -19.77
N TYR A 130 -3.81 2.91 -20.10
CA TYR A 130 -4.45 3.73 -21.14
C TYR A 130 -5.27 4.92 -20.58
N SER A 131 -5.59 4.92 -19.28
CA SER A 131 -6.43 5.95 -18.65
C SER A 131 -5.59 7.02 -17.94
N LEU A 132 -6.14 8.23 -17.81
CA LEU A 132 -5.49 9.30 -17.06
C LEU A 132 -5.26 8.93 -15.59
N HIS A 133 -6.23 8.25 -14.97
CA HIS A 133 -6.10 7.66 -13.62
C HIS A 133 -4.83 6.82 -13.50
N SER A 134 -4.60 5.92 -14.46
CA SER A 134 -3.48 5.00 -14.43
C SER A 134 -2.12 5.72 -14.59
N TRP A 135 -2.06 6.80 -15.38
CA TRP A 135 -0.86 7.61 -15.55
C TRP A 135 -0.51 8.40 -14.30
N ILE A 136 -1.49 9.07 -13.69
CA ILE A 136 -1.29 9.82 -12.45
C ILE A 136 -0.94 8.85 -11.31
N GLY A 137 -1.65 7.72 -11.21
CA GLY A 137 -1.45 6.70 -10.19
C GLY A 137 -0.04 6.10 -10.22
N ILE A 138 0.42 5.63 -11.39
CA ILE A 138 1.76 5.03 -11.50
C ILE A 138 2.86 6.06 -11.25
N ALA A 139 2.67 7.31 -11.71
CA ALA A 139 3.61 8.40 -11.43
C ALA A 139 3.69 8.71 -9.93
N ALA A 140 2.55 8.79 -9.24
CA ALA A 140 2.49 9.02 -7.80
C ALA A 140 3.19 7.90 -7.03
N THR A 141 2.92 6.62 -7.35
CA THR A 141 3.58 5.48 -6.69
C THR A 141 5.09 5.44 -6.96
N ALA A 142 5.53 5.73 -8.19
CA ALA A 142 6.95 5.77 -8.52
C ALA A 142 7.69 6.90 -7.78
N LEU A 143 7.11 8.11 -7.78
CA LEU A 143 7.64 9.24 -7.03
C LEU A 143 7.67 8.95 -5.53
N PHE A 144 6.65 8.26 -5.00
CA PHE A 144 6.61 7.86 -3.60
C PHE A 144 7.71 6.85 -3.24
N ALA A 145 7.94 5.85 -4.09
CA ALA A 145 9.02 4.89 -3.88
C ALA A 145 10.40 5.57 -3.86
N LEU A 146 10.66 6.46 -4.82
CA LEU A 146 11.89 7.26 -4.85
C LEU A 146 12.02 8.14 -3.61
N GLN A 147 10.95 8.85 -3.24
CA GLN A 147 10.89 9.69 -2.05
C GLN A 147 11.21 8.90 -0.78
N TRP A 148 10.71 7.66 -0.66
CA TRP A 148 10.99 6.79 0.48
C TRP A 148 12.47 6.38 0.53
N VAL A 149 13.04 5.94 -0.59
CA VAL A 149 14.46 5.52 -0.68
C VAL A 149 15.39 6.68 -0.33
N PHE A 150 15.19 7.86 -0.95
CA PHE A 150 15.99 9.05 -0.65
C PHE A 150 15.79 9.53 0.78
N GLY A 151 14.55 9.51 1.28
CA GLY A 151 14.22 9.89 2.65
C GLY A 151 14.92 9.00 3.69
N ALA A 152 14.90 7.69 3.48
CA ALA A 152 15.60 6.73 4.32
C ALA A 152 17.12 6.95 4.30
N GLY A 153 17.71 7.10 3.09
CA GLY A 153 19.14 7.31 2.92
C GLY A 153 19.66 8.60 3.57
N VAL A 154 18.92 9.70 3.48
CA VAL A 154 19.36 11.02 3.95
C VAL A 154 18.99 11.28 5.42
N PHE A 155 17.77 10.92 5.84
CA PHE A 155 17.23 11.35 7.14
C PHE A 155 17.21 10.26 8.22
N LEU A 156 17.25 8.98 7.83
CA LEU A 156 17.25 7.85 8.77
C LEU A 156 18.68 7.34 9.03
N LEU A 157 19.47 7.13 7.97
CA LEU A 157 20.85 6.68 8.10
C LEU A 157 21.80 7.81 8.55
N PRO A 158 22.85 7.52 9.34
CA PRO A 158 23.79 8.53 9.82
C PRO A 158 24.73 9.10 8.74
N CYS A 159 24.68 8.57 7.51
CA CYS A 159 25.66 8.83 6.45
C CYS A 159 25.63 10.25 5.85
N ALA A 160 24.51 10.99 5.98
CA ALA A 160 24.37 12.31 5.36
C ALA A 160 24.83 13.44 6.30
N PRO A 161 25.64 14.41 5.82
CA PRO A 161 26.09 15.53 6.62
C PRO A 161 24.92 16.47 6.99
N PRO A 162 25.00 17.22 8.11
CA PRO A 162 23.94 18.11 8.56
C PRO A 162 23.54 19.18 7.54
N SER A 163 24.50 19.73 6.79
CA SER A 163 24.27 20.73 5.73
C SER A 163 23.37 20.20 4.62
N LEU A 164 23.66 18.98 4.14
CA LEU A 164 22.86 18.31 3.11
C LEU A 164 21.43 18.03 3.61
N ARG A 165 21.29 17.59 4.85
CA ARG A 165 19.96 17.37 5.47
C ARG A 165 19.16 18.67 5.57
N GLY A 166 19.81 19.78 5.93
CA GLY A 166 19.19 21.10 5.95
C GLY A 166 18.67 21.53 4.59
N LEU A 167 19.45 21.31 3.53
CA LEU A 167 19.10 21.64 2.15
C LEU A 167 17.97 20.77 1.59
N LEU A 168 18.00 19.47 1.84
CA LEU A 168 17.04 18.52 1.27
C LEU A 168 15.72 18.42 2.04
N LYS A 169 15.67 18.84 3.31
CA LYS A 169 14.45 18.84 4.13
C LYS A 169 13.27 19.60 3.48
N PRO A 170 13.41 20.86 3.01
CA PRO A 170 12.30 21.58 2.37
C PRO A 170 11.83 20.89 1.08
N LEU A 171 12.78 20.38 0.27
CA LEU A 171 12.45 19.63 -0.95
C LEU A 171 11.67 18.35 -0.63
N HIS A 172 12.12 17.59 0.37
CA HIS A 172 11.44 16.38 0.82
C HIS A 172 10.00 16.68 1.27
N VAL A 173 9.79 17.73 2.06
CA VAL A 173 8.43 18.11 2.50
C VAL A 173 7.56 18.55 1.32
N TRP A 174 8.10 19.37 0.41
CA TRP A 174 7.36 19.86 -0.77
C TRP A 174 6.97 18.73 -1.72
N MET A 175 7.93 17.85 -2.08
CA MET A 175 7.65 16.66 -2.88
C MET A 175 6.64 15.74 -2.20
N GLY A 176 6.77 15.55 -0.88
CA GLY A 176 5.86 14.72 -0.10
C GLY A 176 4.40 15.21 -0.14
N GLY A 177 4.19 16.53 -0.07
CA GLY A 177 2.87 17.14 -0.25
C GLY A 177 2.35 17.03 -1.69
N GLY A 178 3.23 17.21 -2.68
CA GLY A 178 2.89 17.05 -4.10
C GLY A 178 2.43 15.63 -4.46
N ILE A 179 3.11 14.61 -3.94
CA ILE A 179 2.74 13.19 -4.13
C ILE A 179 1.35 12.91 -3.54
N LEU A 180 1.05 13.40 -2.32
CA LEU A 180 -0.28 13.27 -1.74
C LEU A 180 -1.36 13.94 -2.61
N GLY A 181 -1.06 15.10 -3.18
CA GLY A 181 -1.94 15.77 -4.15
C GLY A 181 -2.20 14.93 -5.40
N LEU A 182 -1.16 14.29 -5.96
CA LEU A 182 -1.31 13.36 -7.08
C LEU A 182 -2.14 12.13 -6.69
N SER A 183 -1.98 11.61 -5.46
CA SER A 183 -2.79 10.49 -4.96
C SER A 183 -4.27 10.85 -4.86
N VAL A 184 -4.60 12.03 -4.34
CA VAL A 184 -5.98 12.56 -4.34
C VAL A 184 -6.52 12.67 -5.78
N ALA A 185 -5.74 13.26 -6.69
CA ALA A 185 -6.11 13.43 -8.09
C ALA A 185 -6.36 12.08 -8.80
N ALA A 186 -5.52 11.08 -8.55
CA ALA A 186 -5.70 9.73 -9.07
C ALA A 186 -7.03 9.13 -8.57
N CYS A 187 -7.30 9.18 -7.27
CA CYS A 187 -8.53 8.61 -6.70
C CYS A 187 -9.82 9.26 -7.24
N ILE A 188 -9.84 10.59 -7.41
CA ILE A 188 -11.04 11.27 -7.93
C ILE A 188 -11.26 11.06 -9.44
N SER A 189 -10.20 10.68 -10.18
CA SER A 189 -10.28 10.44 -11.62
C SER A 189 -10.86 9.06 -12.00
N ASP A 190 -11.10 8.19 -11.01
CA ASP A 190 -11.66 6.84 -11.20
C ASP A 190 -12.70 6.54 -10.10
N LEU A 191 -13.69 7.43 -9.96
CA LEU A 191 -14.80 7.24 -9.03
C LEU A 191 -15.94 6.43 -9.68
N PRO A 192 -16.66 5.62 -8.89
CA PRO A 192 -17.79 4.84 -9.38
C PRO A 192 -18.91 5.77 -9.90
N SER A 193 -19.61 5.32 -10.95
CA SER A 193 -20.65 6.10 -11.64
C SER A 193 -21.92 6.31 -10.80
N GLU A 194 -22.08 5.56 -9.72
CA GLU A 194 -23.17 5.64 -8.75
C GLU A 194 -23.16 7.01 -8.06
N ALA A 195 -23.98 7.92 -8.57
CA ALA A 195 -23.87 9.36 -8.32
C ALA A 195 -23.80 9.75 -6.84
N VAL A 196 -24.57 9.13 -5.94
CA VAL A 196 -24.56 9.55 -4.52
C VAL A 196 -23.32 9.02 -3.79
N LEU A 197 -22.97 7.75 -3.98
CA LEU A 197 -21.88 7.11 -3.26
C LEU A 197 -20.51 7.57 -3.80
N GLY A 198 -20.34 7.60 -5.12
CA GLY A 198 -19.12 8.10 -5.77
C GLY A 198 -18.83 9.56 -5.42
N ASN A 199 -19.84 10.44 -5.49
CA ASN A 199 -19.67 11.85 -5.14
C ASN A 199 -19.34 12.04 -3.66
N SER A 200 -20.03 11.32 -2.76
CA SER A 200 -19.78 11.41 -1.32
C SER A 200 -18.36 10.95 -0.98
N LEU A 201 -17.90 9.86 -1.58
CA LEU A 201 -16.53 9.36 -1.43
C LEU A 201 -15.50 10.37 -1.98
N GLY A 202 -15.75 10.93 -3.17
CA GLY A 202 -14.90 11.96 -3.77
C GLY A 202 -14.74 13.19 -2.87
N VAL A 203 -15.84 13.68 -2.29
CA VAL A 203 -15.83 14.80 -1.34
C VAL A 203 -15.00 14.47 -0.10
N LEU A 204 -15.15 13.26 0.46
CA LEU A 204 -14.37 12.83 1.62
C LEU A 204 -12.87 12.76 1.31
N ILE A 205 -12.49 12.23 0.15
CA ILE A 205 -11.09 12.13 -0.29
C ILE A 205 -10.46 13.52 -0.43
N VAL A 206 -11.18 14.45 -1.09
CA VAL A 206 -10.71 15.83 -1.25
C VAL A 206 -10.60 16.54 0.10
N ALA A 207 -11.62 16.42 0.96
CA ALA A 207 -11.62 17.02 2.28
C ALA A 207 -10.44 16.52 3.13
N PHE A 208 -10.19 15.21 3.14
CA PHE A 208 -9.05 14.62 3.83
C PHE A 208 -7.72 15.18 3.32
N GLY A 209 -7.52 15.21 1.99
CA GLY A 209 -6.31 15.76 1.39
C GLY A 209 -6.08 17.23 1.76
N LEU A 210 -7.13 18.06 1.71
CA LEU A 210 -7.06 19.47 2.10
C LEU A 210 -6.72 19.67 3.58
N VAL A 211 -7.30 18.86 4.47
CA VAL A 211 -6.99 18.89 5.91
C VAL A 211 -5.51 18.56 6.15
N VAL A 212 -4.99 17.50 5.53
CA VAL A 212 -3.58 17.12 5.64
C VAL A 212 -2.68 18.25 5.11
N MET A 213 -2.99 18.80 3.94
CA MET A 213 -2.21 19.91 3.36
C MET A 213 -2.26 21.16 4.23
N ARG A 214 -3.40 21.46 4.86
CA ARG A 214 -3.54 22.57 5.81
C ARG A 214 -2.67 22.37 7.05
N ILE A 215 -2.63 21.17 7.61
CA ILE A 215 -1.78 20.81 8.74
C ILE A 215 -0.30 20.97 8.36
N LEU A 216 0.12 20.45 7.21
CA LEU A 216 1.51 20.52 6.74
C LEU A 216 1.97 21.96 6.44
N SER A 217 1.06 22.81 5.97
CA SER A 217 1.37 24.21 5.64
C SER A 217 1.45 25.11 6.88
N ASN A 218 0.89 24.69 8.01
CA ASN A 218 0.87 25.48 9.24
C ASN A 218 2.23 25.46 9.93
N GLN A 219 2.96 26.58 9.87
CA GLN A 219 4.28 26.73 10.48
C GLN A 219 4.24 26.63 12.01
N ASN A 220 3.14 27.05 12.65
CA ASN A 220 2.98 27.00 14.11
C ASN A 220 2.93 25.57 14.66
N TRP A 221 2.63 24.59 13.81
CA TRP A 221 2.55 23.18 14.18
C TRP A 221 3.81 22.40 13.76
N GLN A 222 4.83 23.07 13.23
CA GLN A 222 6.10 22.42 12.97
C GLN A 222 6.75 22.03 14.30
N ARG A 223 7.20 20.77 14.42
CA ARG A 223 7.97 20.33 15.59
C ARG A 223 9.13 21.30 15.83
N PRO A 224 9.26 21.87 17.04
CA PRO A 224 10.39 22.73 17.39
C PRO A 224 11.72 21.97 17.22
N ASP A 225 12.73 22.65 16.68
CA ASP A 225 14.08 22.14 16.77
C ASP A 225 14.56 22.29 18.23
N SER A 226 15.25 21.26 18.73
CA SER A 226 15.89 21.26 20.06
C SER A 226 16.81 22.48 20.12
N ARG A 227 16.59 23.37 21.10
CA ARG A 227 17.39 24.59 21.24
C ARG A 227 18.85 24.20 21.52
N PRO A 228 19.84 24.98 21.07
CA PRO A 228 21.25 24.79 21.45
C PRO A 228 21.45 24.80 22.97
N GLU A 229 20.58 25.47 23.72
CA GLU A 229 20.62 25.56 25.19
C GLU A 229 20.35 24.21 25.89
N ASP A 230 19.61 23.28 25.26
CA ASP A 230 19.35 21.94 25.82
C ASP A 230 20.56 20.99 25.68
N LEU A 231 21.54 21.33 24.84
CA LEU A 231 22.82 20.58 24.72
C LEU A 231 23.85 21.01 25.78
N VAL A 232 23.63 22.13 26.46
CA VAL A 232 24.53 22.69 27.47
C VAL A 232 24.27 22.10 28.88
N TYR A 233 23.12 21.45 29.10
CA TYR A 233 22.74 20.92 30.41
C TYR A 233 22.59 19.40 30.45
N THR A 234 23.52 18.67 29.83
CA THR A 234 23.88 17.35 30.36
C THR A 234 25.34 17.41 30.81
N PRO A 235 25.63 17.94 32.02
CA PRO A 235 26.90 17.61 32.64
C PRO A 235 26.88 16.10 32.83
N LEU A 236 27.85 15.42 32.23
CA LEU A 236 28.22 14.06 32.58
C LEU A 236 28.65 14.08 34.05
N LEU A 237 27.69 14.03 34.98
CA LEU A 237 27.96 13.46 36.27
C LEU A 237 28.19 11.98 36.01
N GLN A 238 29.44 11.60 35.76
CA GLN A 238 30.18 10.68 36.61
C GLN A 238 31.57 10.39 36.02
N GLU A 239 32.40 11.42 35.84
CA GLU A 239 33.84 11.23 35.96
C GLU A 239 34.38 12.30 36.92
N GLU A 240 35.09 11.81 37.93
CA GLU A 240 35.93 12.52 38.90
C GLU A 240 35.22 13.27 40.04
N ASN A 241 35.03 12.61 41.20
CA ASN A 241 36.00 12.66 42.31
C ASN A 241 35.48 11.94 43.58
N GLU A 242 36.36 11.09 44.12
CA GLU A 242 36.34 10.30 45.38
C GLU A 242 35.60 8.95 45.41
#